data_AF-A0AA35SU37-F1
#
_entry.id   AF-A0AA35SU37-F1
#
_cell.length_a   1.000
_cell.length_b   1.000
_cell.length_c   1.000
_cell.angle_alpha   90.00
_cell.angle_beta   90.00
_cell.angle_gamma   90.00
#
_symmetry.space_group_name_H-M   'P 1'
#
loop_
_entity.id
_entity.type
_entity.pdbx_description
1 polymer ?
#
loop_
_entity_poly.entity_id
_entity_poly.type
_entity_poly.pdbx_seq_one_letter_code
_entity_poly.pdbx_strand_id
1 'polypeptide(L)'
;MPAPRCLSLYLLAALLSLLLSPALAATSYRASGCNGTSSKPKLYIQGFVPARSDVFTSETIVPAANVACREINTNDSVLGDYELVIEWSDTQCDASEATWQLIQVVLEDNGTQPDPRIMFLGGGCSPATEPLAALSGRFYNVTQ
;
A
#
# COMPACT_ATOMS: atom_id res chain seq x y z
N MET A 1 16.81 7.14 -58.32
CA MET A 1 17.14 7.60 -56.96
C MET A 1 16.27 6.84 -55.96
N PRO A 2 16.86 6.24 -54.89
CA PRO A 2 16.18 5.33 -53.96
C PRO A 2 15.50 6.06 -52.77
N ALA A 3 14.56 5.36 -52.11
CA ALA A 3 13.58 5.87 -51.14
C ALA A 3 14.12 6.31 -49.75
N PRO A 4 13.26 6.90 -48.88
CA PRO A 4 13.23 6.42 -47.49
C PRO A 4 11.78 6.26 -46.94
N ARG A 5 11.37 5.08 -46.46
CA ARG A 5 11.74 4.43 -45.18
C ARG A 5 11.05 4.95 -43.90
N CYS A 6 9.98 5.76 -43.97
CA CYS A 6 9.22 6.12 -42.74
C CYS A 6 8.07 5.17 -42.39
N LEU A 7 7.37 4.59 -43.37
CA LEU A 7 6.15 3.81 -43.10
C LEU A 7 6.42 2.45 -42.42
N SER A 8 7.61 1.88 -42.62
CA SER A 8 8.02 0.58 -42.07
C SER A 8 8.44 0.66 -40.59
N LEU A 9 9.00 1.80 -40.15
CA LEU A 9 9.38 1.98 -38.75
C LEU A 9 8.17 2.13 -37.81
N TYR A 10 7.09 2.77 -38.26
CA TYR A 10 5.88 2.93 -37.44
C TYR A 10 5.16 1.60 -37.18
N LEU A 11 5.10 0.72 -38.19
CA LEU A 11 4.54 -0.62 -38.03
C LEU A 11 5.39 -1.51 -37.13
N LEU A 12 6.72 -1.43 -37.24
CA LEU A 12 7.63 -2.16 -36.34
C LEU A 12 7.58 -1.64 -34.90
N ALA A 13 7.45 -0.32 -34.70
CA ALA A 13 7.31 0.27 -33.37
C ALA A 13 5.97 -0.09 -32.70
N ALA A 14 4.86 -0.14 -33.46
CA ALA A 14 3.56 -0.55 -32.96
C ALA A 14 3.48 -2.07 -32.64
N LEU A 15 4.21 -2.91 -33.38
CA LEU A 15 4.33 -4.34 -33.09
C LEU A 15 5.23 -4.62 -31.88
N LEU A 16 6.26 -3.79 -31.63
CA LEU A 16 7.14 -3.94 -30.47
C LEU A 16 6.45 -3.55 -29.15
N SER A 17 5.54 -2.57 -29.16
CA SER A 17 4.80 -2.15 -27.97
C SER A 17 3.71 -3.14 -27.54
N LEU A 18 3.18 -3.94 -28.47
CA LEU A 18 2.24 -5.04 -28.18
C LEU A 18 2.92 -6.28 -27.56
N LEU A 19 4.23 -6.44 -27.72
CA LEU A 19 4.99 -7.59 -27.20
C LEU A 19 5.65 -7.33 -25.83
N LEU A 20 5.57 -6.11 -25.31
CA LEU A 20 6.16 -5.71 -24.02
C LEU A 20 5.12 -5.36 -22.95
N SER A 21 3.97 -6.05 -22.93
CA SER A 21 2.99 -5.95 -21.85
C SER A 21 3.13 -7.11 -20.85
N PRO A 22 3.95 -7.02 -19.79
CA PRO A 22 3.72 -7.80 -18.58
C PRO A 22 2.74 -6.98 -17.73
N ALA A 23 1.45 -7.07 -18.05
CA ALA A 23 0.41 -6.47 -17.22
C ALA A 23 -0.61 -7.53 -16.78
N LEU A 24 -0.12 -8.64 -16.23
CA LEU A 24 -0.76 -9.16 -15.03
C LEU A 24 -0.26 -8.27 -13.89
N ALA A 25 -0.87 -7.08 -13.79
CA ALA A 25 -0.85 -6.37 -12.53
C ALA A 25 -1.61 -7.26 -11.56
N ALA A 26 -0.88 -7.96 -10.69
CA ALA A 26 -1.42 -8.37 -9.41
C ALA A 26 -2.00 -7.09 -8.81
N THR A 27 -3.32 -6.96 -8.87
CA THR A 27 -4.00 -5.80 -8.33
C THR A 27 -3.92 -6.01 -6.83
N SER A 28 -2.85 -5.52 -6.20
CA SER A 28 -2.84 -5.37 -4.76
C SER A 28 -4.04 -4.52 -4.44
N TYR A 29 -5.02 -5.12 -3.75
CA TYR A 29 -6.20 -4.40 -3.30
C TYR A 29 -5.74 -3.46 -2.18
N ARG A 30 -5.20 -2.29 -2.56
CA ARG A 30 -4.91 -1.20 -1.64
C ARG A 30 -6.15 -0.35 -1.52
N ALA A 31 -6.89 -0.54 -0.44
CA ALA A 31 -7.85 0.48 -0.03
C ALA A 31 -7.07 1.60 0.66
N SER A 32 -7.09 2.81 0.09
CA SER A 32 -6.63 4.02 0.77
C SER A 32 -7.80 4.58 1.59
N GLY A 33 -7.63 4.67 2.91
CA GLY A 33 -8.72 4.87 3.86
C GLY A 33 -9.12 6.33 4.16
N CYS A 34 -8.30 7.30 3.74
CA CYS A 34 -8.46 8.70 4.10
C CYS A 34 -8.02 9.56 2.90
N ASN A 35 -8.95 10.19 2.19
CA ASN A 35 -8.61 11.09 1.09
C ASN A 35 -9.08 12.51 1.44
N GLY A 36 -8.18 13.32 1.96
CA GLY A 36 -8.34 14.77 2.07
C GLY A 36 -7.70 15.46 0.87
N THR A 37 -8.27 16.58 0.44
CA THR A 37 -7.66 17.47 -0.57
C THR A 37 -6.83 18.54 0.11
N SER A 38 -5.90 18.15 0.98
CA SER A 38 -5.07 19.07 1.75
C SER A 38 -3.70 19.25 1.10
N SER A 39 -3.11 20.44 1.18
CA SER A 39 -1.70 20.67 0.83
C SER A 39 -0.74 20.28 1.96
N LYS A 40 -1.26 19.74 3.07
CA LYS A 40 -0.47 19.29 4.23
C LYS A 40 0.39 18.07 3.85
N PRO A 41 1.64 17.96 4.34
CA PRO A 41 2.43 16.75 4.22
C PRO A 41 1.68 15.53 4.78
N LYS A 42 1.88 14.37 4.13
CA LYS A 42 1.16 13.14 4.46
C LYS A 42 1.96 12.27 5.43
N LEU A 43 1.27 11.73 6.43
CA LEU A 43 1.80 10.75 7.36
C LEU A 43 1.15 9.40 7.05
N TYR A 44 1.94 8.44 6.57
CA TYR A 44 1.44 7.12 6.17
C TYR A 44 1.50 6.12 7.33
N ILE A 45 0.36 5.48 7.57
CA ILE A 45 0.25 4.28 8.40
C ILE A 45 -0.08 3.11 7.46
N GLN A 46 0.62 2.00 7.60
CA GLN A 46 0.23 0.76 6.92
C GLN A 46 -0.51 -0.14 7.88
N GLY A 47 -1.76 -0.48 7.56
CA GLY A 47 -2.50 -1.52 8.24
C GLY A 47 -2.40 -2.86 7.53
N PHE A 48 -2.26 -3.92 8.31
CA PHE A 48 -2.27 -5.30 7.85
C PHE A 48 -3.49 -6.00 8.42
N VAL A 49 -4.45 -6.39 7.60
CA VAL A 49 -5.68 -7.04 8.08
C VAL A 49 -6.15 -8.07 7.07
N PRO A 50 -6.76 -9.20 7.48
CA PRO A 50 -7.31 -10.13 6.50
C PRO A 50 -8.56 -9.53 5.88
N ALA A 51 -8.61 -9.46 4.56
CA ALA A 51 -9.81 -9.03 3.84
C ALA A 51 -10.95 -10.03 4.06
N ARG A 52 -10.62 -11.33 4.08
CA ARG A 52 -11.52 -12.42 4.46
C ARG A 52 -10.71 -13.53 5.12
N SER A 53 -11.15 -14.01 6.28
CA SER A 53 -10.70 -15.28 6.85
C SER A 53 -11.84 -15.94 7.64
N ASP A 54 -11.68 -17.22 7.95
CA ASP A 54 -12.58 -18.01 8.78
C ASP A 54 -12.53 -17.64 10.27
N VAL A 55 -11.42 -17.04 10.73
CA VAL A 55 -11.20 -16.68 12.14
C VAL A 55 -11.53 -15.21 12.44
N PHE A 56 -11.23 -14.30 11.51
CA PHE A 56 -11.39 -12.85 11.70
C PHE A 56 -11.63 -12.11 10.38
N THR A 57 -12.50 -11.10 10.40
CA THR A 57 -12.81 -10.28 9.22
C THR A 57 -12.60 -8.79 9.52
N SER A 58 -12.03 -8.09 8.55
CA SER A 58 -11.76 -6.65 8.62
C SER A 58 -12.93 -5.77 8.16
N GLU A 59 -14.06 -6.38 7.77
CA GLU A 59 -15.24 -5.70 7.21
C GLU A 59 -15.81 -4.59 8.12
N THR A 60 -15.66 -4.70 9.44
CA THR A 60 -16.11 -3.66 10.39
C THR A 60 -14.99 -2.72 10.82
N ILE A 61 -13.75 -3.20 10.87
CA ILE A 61 -12.62 -2.47 11.43
C ILE A 61 -12.05 -1.47 10.43
N VAL A 62 -11.94 -1.84 9.15
CA VAL A 62 -11.45 -0.92 8.11
C VAL A 62 -12.37 0.30 7.97
N PRO A 63 -13.71 0.15 7.89
CA PRO A 63 -14.60 1.32 7.87
C PRO A 63 -14.51 2.16 9.15
N ALA A 64 -14.44 1.53 10.33
CA ALA A 64 -14.31 2.26 11.59
C ALA A 64 -13.02 3.08 11.65
N ALA A 65 -11.89 2.48 11.25
CA ALA A 65 -10.59 3.16 11.18
C ALA A 65 -10.60 4.30 10.16
N ASN A 66 -11.25 4.12 9.00
CA ASN A 66 -11.37 5.17 7.99
C ASN A 66 -12.23 6.35 8.49
N VAL A 67 -13.30 6.09 9.25
CA VAL A 67 -14.10 7.14 9.89
C VAL A 67 -13.26 7.91 10.91
N ALA A 68 -12.53 7.20 11.77
CA ALA A 68 -11.65 7.83 12.76
C ALA A 68 -10.55 8.68 12.10
N CYS A 69 -9.92 8.18 11.03
CA CYS A 69 -8.90 8.89 10.27
C CYS A 69 -9.45 10.19 9.67
N ARG A 70 -10.67 10.14 9.11
CA ARG A 70 -11.36 11.34 8.59
C ARG A 70 -11.63 12.37 9.68
N GLU A 71 -12.08 11.94 10.86
CA GLU A 71 -12.33 12.84 11.99
C GLU A 71 -11.04 13.51 12.48
N ILE A 72 -9.94 12.75 12.57
CA ILE A 72 -8.61 13.28 12.92
C ILE A 72 -8.16 14.33 11.91
N ASN A 73 -8.24 14.04 10.61
CA ASN A 73 -7.80 14.96 9.56
C ASN A 73 -8.66 16.22 9.44
N THR A 74 -9.92 16.16 9.87
CA THR A 74 -10.84 17.32 9.88
C THR A 74 -10.59 18.21 11.11
N ASN A 75 -9.95 17.70 12.15
CA ASN A 75 -9.68 18.43 13.37
C ASN A 75 -8.26 19.02 13.40
N ASP A 76 -8.14 20.30 13.04
CA ASP A 76 -6.88 21.04 13.04
C ASP A 76 -6.21 21.14 14.43
N SER A 77 -6.93 20.84 15.53
CA SER A 77 -6.34 20.81 16.87
C SER A 77 -5.55 19.52 17.17
N VAL A 78 -5.63 18.50 16.32
CA VAL A 78 -4.96 17.20 16.51
C VAL A 78 -3.74 17.10 15.60
N LEU A 79 -3.94 17.21 14.28
CA LEU A 79 -2.88 17.22 13.26
C LEU A 79 -3.02 18.45 12.36
N GLY A 80 -2.78 19.63 12.94
CA GLY A 80 -2.92 20.92 12.24
C GLY A 80 -2.08 21.02 10.98
N ASP A 81 -0.85 20.48 11.00
CA ASP A 81 0.12 20.61 9.91
C ASP A 81 0.27 19.37 9.03
N TYR A 82 -0.44 18.28 9.33
CA TYR A 82 -0.29 16.99 8.64
C TYR A 82 -1.63 16.40 8.21
N GLU A 83 -1.59 15.53 7.21
CA GLU A 83 -2.71 14.68 6.83
C GLU A 83 -2.36 13.22 7.11
N LEU A 84 -3.16 12.54 7.92
CA LEU A 84 -2.99 11.11 8.19
C LEU A 84 -3.57 10.28 7.05
N VAL A 85 -2.82 9.30 6.55
CA VAL A 85 -3.27 8.37 5.52
C VAL A 85 -3.05 6.95 6.01
N ILE A 86 -4.08 6.12 5.92
CA ILE A 86 -3.99 4.68 6.20
C ILE A 86 -4.13 3.91 4.89
N GLU A 87 -3.18 3.02 4.63
CA GLU A 87 -3.25 2.05 3.55
C GLU A 87 -3.37 0.65 4.11
N TRP A 88 -4.15 -0.20 3.44
CA TRP A 88 -4.46 -1.55 3.92
C TRP A 88 -3.84 -2.62 3.02
N SER A 89 -3.25 -3.64 3.63
CA SER A 89 -2.73 -4.84 2.97
C SER A 89 -3.42 -6.08 3.53
N ASP A 90 -3.80 -6.98 2.63
CA ASP A 90 -4.47 -8.23 2.98
C ASP A 90 -3.47 -9.27 3.50
N THR A 91 -3.64 -9.71 4.75
CA THR A 91 -2.78 -10.75 5.34
C THR A 91 -3.29 -12.16 5.11
N GLN A 92 -4.54 -12.33 4.64
CA GLN A 92 -5.24 -13.63 4.56
C GLN A 92 -5.23 -14.45 5.86
N CYS A 93 -4.90 -13.80 6.99
CA CYS A 93 -4.60 -14.43 8.26
C CYS A 93 -3.50 -15.51 8.20
N ASP A 94 -2.59 -15.41 7.24
CA ASP A 94 -1.47 -16.31 7.05
C ASP A 94 -0.15 -15.62 7.40
N ALA A 95 0.75 -16.35 8.08
CA ALA A 95 2.03 -15.80 8.53
C ALA A 95 2.98 -15.48 7.36
N SER A 96 2.97 -16.30 6.32
CA SER A 96 3.83 -16.13 5.14
C SER A 96 3.34 -14.96 4.30
N GLU A 97 2.04 -14.87 4.07
CA GLU A 97 1.41 -13.76 3.36
C GLU A 97 1.65 -12.44 4.11
N ALA A 98 1.42 -12.39 5.43
CA ALA A 98 1.69 -11.20 6.23
C ALA A 98 3.16 -10.75 6.13
N THR A 99 4.10 -11.70 6.22
CA THR A 99 5.54 -11.41 6.07
C THR A 99 5.86 -10.87 4.67
N TRP A 100 5.29 -11.47 3.63
CA TRP A 100 5.46 -11.01 2.25
C TRP A 100 4.94 -9.59 2.05
N GLN A 101 3.73 -9.30 2.54
CA GLN A 101 3.13 -7.97 2.46
C GLN A 101 3.99 -6.92 3.17
N LEU A 102 4.56 -7.24 4.33
CA LEU A 102 5.49 -6.34 5.02
C LEU A 102 6.75 -6.05 4.20
N ILE A 103 7.37 -7.08 3.63
CA ILE A 103 8.55 -6.92 2.78
C ILE A 103 8.23 -6.04 1.57
N GLN A 104 7.08 -6.26 0.92
CA GLN A 104 6.63 -5.44 -0.20
C GLN A 104 6.49 -3.97 0.21
N VAL A 105 5.81 -3.71 1.33
CA VAL A 105 5.63 -2.37 1.89
C VAL A 105 6.98 -1.67 2.15
N VAL A 106 7.93 -2.36 2.76
CA VAL A 106 9.25 -1.78 3.05
C VAL A 106 10.07 -1.54 1.78
N LEU A 107 9.99 -2.43 0.79
CA LEU A 107 10.69 -2.23 -0.47
C LEU A 107 10.12 -1.04 -1.24
N GLU A 108 8.81 -0.84 -1.20
CA GLU A 108 8.16 0.32 -1.80
C GLU A 108 8.60 1.64 -1.14
N ASP A 109 8.65 1.66 0.20
CA ASP A 109 9.14 2.80 0.98
C ASP A 109 10.60 3.14 0.67
N ASN A 110 11.43 2.16 0.31
CA ASN A 110 12.86 2.35 0.01
C ASN A 110 13.15 2.79 -1.44
N GLY A 111 12.16 2.81 -2.34
CA GLY A 111 12.42 3.04 -3.78
C GLY A 111 11.36 3.82 -4.55
N THR A 112 10.17 4.02 -3.99
CA THR A 112 9.00 4.48 -4.78
C THR A 112 8.07 5.42 -4.03
N GLN A 113 7.99 5.34 -2.70
CA GLN A 113 7.18 6.24 -1.88
C GLN A 113 8.00 7.48 -1.49
N PRO A 114 7.48 8.71 -1.69
CA PRO A 114 8.20 9.93 -1.29
C PRO A 114 8.24 10.13 0.24
N ASP A 115 7.23 9.63 0.96
CA ASP A 115 7.11 9.74 2.42
C ASP A 115 7.06 8.33 3.05
N PRO A 116 8.03 7.94 3.90
CA PRO A 116 8.06 6.60 4.50
C PRO A 116 6.93 6.43 5.54
N ARG A 117 6.50 5.19 5.75
CA ARG A 117 5.46 4.88 6.73
C ARG A 117 5.99 5.05 8.16
N ILE A 118 5.22 5.73 8.98
CA ILE A 118 5.62 6.06 10.36
C ILE A 118 5.20 4.97 11.36
N MET A 119 4.25 4.12 10.99
CA MET A 119 3.71 3.08 11.87
C MET A 119 3.08 1.94 11.04
N PHE A 120 3.16 0.73 11.58
CA PHE A 120 2.43 -0.43 11.10
C PHE A 120 1.31 -0.80 12.07
N LEU A 121 0.10 -1.10 11.60
CA LEU A 121 -0.95 -1.69 12.43
C LEU A 121 -0.91 -3.20 12.22
N GLY A 122 -0.82 -3.96 13.32
CA GLY A 122 -0.63 -5.40 13.29
C GLY A 122 -1.66 -6.18 12.49
N GLY A 123 -1.33 -7.44 12.17
CA GLY A 123 -1.94 -8.30 11.14
C GLY A 123 -3.41 -8.69 11.30
N GLY A 124 -4.15 -8.09 12.22
CA GLY A 124 -5.56 -8.37 12.53
C GLY A 124 -5.81 -9.68 13.29
N CYS A 125 -5.02 -10.73 13.01
CA CYS A 125 -5.07 -12.00 13.71
C CYS A 125 -3.68 -12.42 14.21
N SER A 126 -3.62 -13.30 15.21
CA SER A 126 -2.36 -13.67 15.87
C SER A 126 -1.31 -14.27 14.92
N PRO A 127 -1.65 -15.24 14.03
CA PRO A 127 -0.67 -15.84 13.12
C PRO A 127 -0.02 -14.84 12.17
N ALA A 128 -0.78 -13.83 11.72
CA ALA A 128 -0.26 -12.75 10.89
C ALA A 128 0.52 -11.70 11.72
N THR A 129 0.07 -11.41 12.95
CA THR A 129 0.65 -10.34 13.79
C THR A 129 2.03 -10.69 14.33
N GLU A 130 2.27 -11.95 14.69
CA GLU A 130 3.54 -12.39 15.28
C GLU A 130 4.77 -12.11 14.39
N PRO A 131 4.81 -12.54 13.11
CA PRO A 131 5.95 -12.23 12.25
C PRO A 131 6.07 -10.73 11.97
N LEU A 132 4.95 -10.00 11.81
CA LEU A 132 4.98 -8.55 11.65
C LEU A 132 5.66 -7.87 12.83
N ALA A 133 5.29 -8.24 14.06
CA ALA A 133 5.84 -7.63 15.27
C ALA A 133 7.31 -7.96 15.47
N ALA A 134 7.70 -9.20 15.16
CA ALA A 134 9.09 -9.63 15.21
C ALA A 134 9.98 -8.85 14.24
N LEU A 135 9.43 -8.43 13.09
CA LEU A 135 10.17 -7.77 12.03
C LEU A 135 10.19 -6.24 12.15
N SER A 136 9.05 -5.62 12.46
CA SER A 136 8.83 -4.16 12.41
C SER A 136 9.84 -3.36 13.23
N GLY A 137 9.95 -3.66 14.53
CA GLY A 137 10.84 -2.92 15.42
C GLY A 137 12.31 -3.29 15.24
N ARG A 138 12.61 -4.55 14.90
CA ARG A 138 14.00 -5.05 14.86
C ARG A 138 14.73 -4.74 13.57
N PHE A 139 14.05 -4.84 12.42
CA PHE A 139 14.69 -4.68 11.11
C PHE A 139 14.35 -3.35 10.45
N TYR A 140 13.19 -2.78 10.75
CA TYR A 140 12.69 -1.60 10.04
C TYR A 140 12.60 -0.35 10.91
N ASN A 141 12.80 -0.48 12.23
CA ASN A 141 12.69 0.63 13.19
C ASN A 141 11.33 1.35 13.11
N VAL A 142 10.26 0.58 12.84
CA VAL A 142 8.87 1.05 12.80
C VAL A 142 8.11 0.44 13.97
N THR A 143 7.26 1.24 14.61
CA THR A 143 6.41 0.78 15.73
C THR A 143 5.18 0.03 15.21
N GLN A 144 4.75 -0.95 16.00
CA GLN A 144 3.52 -1.72 15.79
C GLN A 144 2.72 -1.82 17.08
#